data_AF-A0A8C4NHG2-F1
#
_entry.id   AF-A0A8C4NHG2-F1
#
_cell.length_a   1.000
_cell.length_b   1.000
_cell.length_c   1.000
_cell.angle_alpha   90.00
_cell.angle_beta   90.00
_cell.angle_gamma   90.00
#
_symmetry.space_group_name_H-M   'P 1'
#
loop_
_entity.id
_entity.type
_entity.pdbx_description
1 polymer ?
#
loop_
_entity_poly.entity_id
_entity_poly.type
_entity_poly.pdbx_seq_one_letter_code
_entity_poly.pdbx_strand_id
1 'polypeptide(L)'
;MSGFLFQKRKGNTSEVNDLQSDGRNALNNPLSSASFDMQLDENEEKVILHPIAKSDPKLQQLQHVLIDWINDVLVDERIIVKCLEDDLYDGQVLQKLLEKLGNHKLNVAEVTQSTVSQRQKLQTVLNSVDQLLKYRQEKIKWNVDLIHSKCLWGILHLLVALVNHFDAPIQLPQDVSVALLVLKKTPAGMTSEPKQEIIVGSNLYVFFFFLSDKAF
;
A
#
# COMPACT_ATOMS: atom_id res chain seq x y z
N MET A 1 -33.16 28.77 -68.18
CA MET A 1 -31.82 28.21 -67.87
C MET A 1 -31.49 28.52 -66.43
N SER A 2 -30.81 27.56 -65.78
CA SER A 2 -30.13 27.62 -64.48
C SER A 2 -30.99 27.37 -63.24
N GLY A 3 -30.83 26.16 -62.69
CA GLY A 3 -31.27 25.76 -61.36
C GLY A 3 -30.15 25.86 -60.33
N PHE A 4 -30.51 25.66 -59.06
CA PHE A 4 -29.57 25.40 -57.98
C PHE A 4 -30.06 24.19 -57.16
N LEU A 5 -29.20 23.18 -57.09
CA LEU A 5 -29.37 21.93 -56.38
C LEU A 5 -28.72 22.08 -54.99
N PHE A 6 -29.48 21.95 -53.89
CA PHE A 6 -28.91 21.82 -52.55
C PHE A 6 -28.68 20.33 -52.23
N GLN A 7 -27.42 19.93 -52.11
CA GLN A 7 -27.01 18.58 -51.73
C GLN A 7 -26.87 18.52 -50.20
N LYS A 8 -27.75 17.76 -49.54
CA LYS A 8 -27.75 17.54 -48.08
C LYS A 8 -26.74 16.42 -47.76
N ARG A 9 -25.58 16.76 -47.17
CA ARG A 9 -24.64 15.77 -46.61
C ARG A 9 -25.26 15.14 -45.36
N LYS A 10 -25.49 13.83 -45.41
CA LYS A 10 -25.93 13.00 -44.28
C LYS A 10 -24.68 12.68 -43.45
N GLY A 11 -24.53 13.34 -42.31
CA GLY A 11 -23.42 13.07 -41.37
C GLY A 11 -23.62 11.69 -40.72
N ASN A 12 -22.60 10.84 -40.82
CA ASN A 12 -22.56 9.51 -40.23
C ASN A 12 -22.56 9.63 -38.69
N THR A 13 -23.61 9.12 -38.05
CA THR A 13 -23.77 9.06 -36.59
C THR A 13 -22.96 7.93 -35.93
N SER A 14 -22.26 7.10 -36.71
CA SER A 14 -21.38 6.05 -36.18
C SER A 14 -20.04 6.60 -35.66
N GLU A 15 -19.46 7.55 -36.39
CA GLU A 15 -18.11 8.06 -36.12
C GLU A 15 -18.04 8.90 -34.82
N VAL A 16 -19.16 9.52 -34.44
CA VAL A 16 -19.28 10.30 -33.18
C VAL A 16 -19.39 9.39 -31.95
N ASN A 17 -19.96 8.19 -32.10
CA ASN A 17 -20.07 7.22 -31.01
C ASN A 17 -18.74 6.51 -30.76
N ASP A 18 -17.99 6.20 -31.83
CA ASP A 18 -16.68 5.54 -31.72
C ASP A 18 -15.66 6.44 -31.01
N LEU A 19 -15.67 7.75 -31.29
CA LEU A 19 -14.84 8.74 -30.60
C LEU A 19 -15.21 8.92 -29.11
N GLN A 20 -16.50 8.76 -28.74
CA GLN A 20 -16.93 8.80 -27.33
C GLN A 20 -16.62 7.49 -26.58
N SER A 21 -16.63 6.33 -27.24
CA SER A 21 -16.20 5.08 -26.63
C SER A 21 -14.68 5.04 -26.43
N ASP A 22 -13.89 5.58 -27.36
CA ASP A 22 -12.44 5.69 -27.20
C ASP A 22 -12.06 6.65 -26.07
N GLY A 23 -12.80 7.75 -25.90
CA GLY A 23 -12.63 8.65 -24.76
C GLY A 23 -12.98 8.02 -23.40
N ARG A 24 -13.93 7.08 -23.35
CA ARG A 24 -14.29 6.34 -22.12
C ARG A 24 -13.31 5.21 -21.82
N ASN A 25 -12.76 4.54 -22.82
CA ASN A 25 -11.74 3.51 -22.62
C ASN A 25 -10.38 4.09 -22.21
N ALA A 26 -10.04 5.30 -22.65
CA ALA A 26 -8.84 6.01 -22.18
C ALA A 26 -8.89 6.34 -20.68
N LEU A 27 -10.08 6.62 -20.12
CA LEU A 27 -10.28 6.86 -18.68
C LEU A 27 -10.15 5.58 -17.83
N ASN A 28 -10.37 4.42 -18.43
CA ASN A 28 -10.25 3.11 -17.77
C ASN A 28 -8.88 2.47 -17.96
N ASN A 29 -7.97 3.11 -18.71
CA ASN A 29 -6.59 2.65 -18.81
C ASN A 29 -5.76 3.37 -17.74
N PRO A 30 -5.48 2.76 -16.57
CA PRO A 30 -4.74 3.42 -15.49
C PRO A 30 -3.34 3.87 -15.92
N LEU A 31 -2.82 3.37 -17.05
CA LEU A 31 -1.56 3.79 -17.67
C LEU A 31 -1.62 5.18 -18.34
N SER A 32 -2.80 5.67 -18.74
CA SER A 32 -2.92 6.96 -19.45
C SER A 32 -2.82 8.17 -18.52
N SER A 33 -3.19 8.02 -17.24
CA SER A 33 -3.13 9.10 -16.24
C SER A 33 -1.98 8.92 -15.24
N ALA A 34 -1.38 7.74 -15.21
CA ALA A 34 -0.22 7.44 -14.39
C ALA A 34 1.06 7.80 -15.13
N SER A 35 1.38 9.09 -15.20
CA SER A 35 2.74 9.56 -15.44
C SER A 35 3.61 9.22 -14.22
N PHE A 36 3.73 7.94 -13.89
CA PHE A 36 4.79 7.47 -13.01
C PHE A 36 6.00 7.30 -13.92
N ASP A 37 7.03 8.10 -13.65
CA ASP A 37 8.38 7.93 -14.19
C ASP A 37 9.00 6.67 -13.56
N MET A 38 8.32 5.53 -13.77
CA MET A 38 8.62 4.25 -13.18
C MET A 38 9.64 3.55 -14.09
N GLN A 39 10.91 3.82 -13.85
CA GLN A 39 11.98 2.94 -14.31
C GLN A 39 11.84 1.61 -13.57
N LEU A 40 11.33 0.62 -14.28
CA LEU A 40 11.47 -0.79 -13.93
C LEU A 40 12.50 -1.41 -14.86
N ASP A 41 13.29 -2.33 -14.36
CA ASP A 41 14.16 -3.16 -15.18
C ASP A 41 13.37 -4.30 -15.83
N GLU A 42 13.92 -4.90 -16.88
CA GLU A 42 13.24 -5.99 -17.60
C GLU A 42 13.00 -7.19 -16.66
N ASN A 43 11.76 -7.68 -16.64
CA ASN A 43 11.25 -8.72 -15.75
C ASN A 43 11.09 -8.30 -14.28
N GLU A 44 11.22 -7.00 -13.95
CA GLU A 44 10.82 -6.52 -12.63
C GLU A 44 9.30 -6.40 -12.52
N GLU A 45 8.81 -6.78 -11.33
CA GLU A 45 7.42 -6.58 -10.93
C GLU A 45 7.38 -5.54 -9.81
N LYS A 46 6.45 -4.59 -9.92
CA LYS A 46 6.17 -3.63 -8.86
C LYS A 46 4.69 -3.61 -8.54
N VAL A 47 4.40 -3.73 -7.24
CA VAL A 47 3.04 -3.64 -6.74
C VAL A 47 2.77 -2.20 -6.34
N ILE A 48 1.73 -1.60 -6.92
CA ILE A 48 1.25 -0.27 -6.54
C ILE A 48 -0.18 -0.35 -6.05
N LEU A 49 -0.55 0.54 -5.13
CA LEU A 49 -1.93 0.69 -4.72
C LEU A 49 -2.73 1.31 -5.87
N HIS A 50 -3.90 0.76 -6.18
CA HIS A 50 -4.76 1.33 -7.22
C HIS A 50 -5.20 2.76 -6.80
N PRO A 51 -5.20 3.77 -7.68
CA PRO A 51 -5.51 5.15 -7.30
C PRO A 51 -6.85 5.32 -6.57
N ILE A 52 -7.86 4.56 -6.97
CA ILE A 52 -9.20 4.57 -6.36
C ILE A 52 -9.20 3.99 -4.93
N ALA A 53 -8.27 3.10 -4.59
CA ALA A 53 -8.27 2.44 -3.28
C ALA A 53 -8.09 3.42 -2.12
N LYS A 54 -7.40 4.55 -2.32
CA LYS A 54 -7.27 5.61 -1.28
C LYS A 54 -8.59 6.28 -0.89
N SER A 55 -9.62 6.16 -1.75
CA SER A 55 -10.96 6.68 -1.48
C SER A 55 -11.87 5.66 -0.80
N ASP A 56 -11.40 4.44 -0.52
CA ASP A 56 -12.16 3.43 0.19
C ASP A 56 -12.35 3.85 1.67
N PRO A 57 -13.60 4.02 2.15
CA PRO A 57 -13.86 4.39 3.53
C PRO A 57 -13.28 3.43 4.57
N LYS A 58 -13.26 2.12 4.28
CA LYS A 58 -12.68 1.12 5.20
C LYS A 58 -11.17 1.26 5.29
N LEU A 59 -10.51 1.55 4.17
CA LEU A 59 -9.07 1.78 4.15
C LEU A 59 -8.70 3.07 4.90
N GLN A 60 -9.51 4.13 4.74
CA GLN A 60 -9.34 5.38 5.48
C GLN A 60 -9.54 5.18 6.99
N GLN A 61 -10.56 4.42 7.38
CA GLN A 61 -10.79 4.06 8.77
C GLN A 61 -9.62 3.25 9.35
N LEU A 62 -9.09 2.27 8.60
CA LEU A 62 -7.93 1.50 9.03
C LEU A 62 -6.72 2.40 9.27
N GLN A 63 -6.43 3.30 8.34
CA GLN A 63 -5.33 4.26 8.49
C GLN A 63 -5.52 5.13 9.74
N HIS A 64 -6.72 5.65 9.97
CA HIS A 64 -7.01 6.49 11.13
C HIS A 64 -6.80 5.74 12.45
N VAL A 65 -7.36 4.53 12.59
CA VAL A 65 -7.19 3.69 13.79
C VAL A 65 -5.71 3.37 14.05
N LEU A 66 -4.94 3.08 13.00
CA LEU A 66 -3.50 2.82 13.13
C LEU A 66 -2.71 4.08 13.52
N ILE A 67 -3.07 5.24 12.98
CA ILE A 67 -2.45 6.52 13.35
C ILE A 67 -2.72 6.82 14.82
N ASP A 68 -3.97 6.72 15.26
CA ASP A 68 -4.36 6.97 16.64
C ASP A 68 -3.62 6.03 17.60
N TRP A 69 -3.55 4.74 17.26
CA TRP A 69 -2.77 3.76 18.01
C TRP A 69 -1.30 4.12 18.16
N ILE A 70 -0.63 4.48 17.05
CA ILE A 70 0.79 4.84 17.08
C ILE A 70 0.99 6.09 17.95
N ASN A 71 0.12 7.08 17.81
CA ASN A 71 0.16 8.31 18.59
C ASN A 71 -0.01 8.04 20.08
N ASP A 72 -0.95 7.16 20.46
CA ASP A 72 -1.17 6.78 21.86
C ASP A 72 0.05 6.06 22.45
N VAL A 73 0.66 5.13 21.70
CA VAL A 73 1.86 4.40 22.15
C VAL A 73 3.07 5.33 22.29
N LEU A 74 3.18 6.35 21.45
CA LEU A 74 4.35 7.23 21.36
C LEU A 74 4.17 8.62 21.99
N VAL A 75 3.08 8.84 22.72
CA VAL A 75 2.76 10.14 23.36
C VAL A 75 3.89 10.64 24.28
N ASP A 76 4.49 9.74 25.06
CA ASP A 76 5.61 10.07 25.97
C ASP A 76 6.89 10.49 25.22
N GLU A 77 7.06 9.99 23.99
CA GLU A 77 8.19 10.32 23.12
C GLU A 77 7.93 11.64 22.35
N ARG A 78 6.76 12.26 22.54
CA ARG A 78 6.31 13.49 21.84
C ARG A 78 6.30 13.35 20.33
N ILE A 79 6.01 12.15 19.84
CA ILE A 79 5.88 11.86 18.41
C ILE A 79 4.41 12.02 18.02
N ILE A 80 4.16 12.67 16.89
CA ILE A 80 2.82 12.84 16.32
C ILE A 80 2.87 12.42 14.86
N VAL A 81 2.19 11.32 14.55
CA VAL A 81 1.94 10.80 13.21
C VAL A 81 0.66 11.42 12.68
N LYS A 82 0.70 11.87 11.43
CA LYS A 82 -0.43 12.43 10.68
C LYS A 82 -0.69 11.67 9.38
N CYS A 83 0.35 11.10 8.78
CA CYS A 83 0.29 10.39 7.52
C CYS A 83 1.26 9.21 7.57
N LEU A 84 0.73 8.00 7.45
CA LEU A 84 1.54 6.78 7.57
C LEU A 84 2.66 6.75 6.53
N GLU A 85 2.39 7.11 5.28
CA GLU A 85 3.39 7.20 4.22
C GLU A 85 4.50 8.22 4.50
N ASP A 86 4.17 9.38 5.04
CA ASP A 86 5.13 10.47 5.21
C ASP A 86 5.91 10.40 6.52
N ASP A 87 5.35 9.76 7.54
CA ASP A 87 5.96 9.73 8.87
C ASP A 87 6.74 8.43 9.15
N LEU A 88 6.48 7.32 8.43
CA LEU A 88 7.13 6.03 8.69
C LEU A 88 8.29 5.71 7.72
N TYR A 89 8.40 6.42 6.59
CA TYR A 89 9.28 6.05 5.48
C TYR A 89 10.78 6.07 5.81
N ASP A 90 11.21 6.84 6.81
CA ASP A 90 12.62 6.94 7.20
C ASP A 90 13.01 5.96 8.31
N GLY A 91 12.03 5.23 8.87
CA GLY A 91 12.19 4.25 9.93
C GLY A 91 12.22 4.82 11.35
N GLN A 92 12.13 6.14 11.57
CA GLN A 92 12.23 6.72 12.91
C GLN A 92 11.03 6.38 13.80
N VAL A 93 9.83 6.57 13.27
CA VAL A 93 8.59 6.23 13.99
C VAL A 93 8.50 4.74 14.25
N LEU A 94 8.84 3.92 13.25
CA LEU A 94 8.84 2.45 13.36
C LEU A 94 9.84 1.95 14.42
N GLN A 95 11.04 2.54 14.49
CA GLN A 95 12.00 2.24 15.54
C GLN A 95 11.37 2.50 16.91
N LYS A 96 10.84 3.71 17.14
CA LYS A 96 10.31 4.13 18.44
C LYS A 96 9.11 3.29 18.86
N LEU A 97 8.24 2.97 17.91
CA LEU A 97 7.11 2.07 18.13
C LEU A 97 7.59 0.70 18.59
N LEU A 98 8.58 0.10 17.91
CA LEU A 98 9.09 -1.22 18.27
C LEU A 98 9.80 -1.20 19.63
N GLU A 99 10.54 -0.14 19.94
CA GLU A 99 11.20 0.01 21.24
C GLU A 99 10.20 0.09 22.39
N LYS A 100 9.10 0.83 22.21
CA LYS A 100 8.04 0.98 23.21
C LYS A 100 7.24 -0.31 23.39
N LEU A 101 6.88 -0.99 22.30
CA LEU A 101 6.12 -2.24 22.35
C LEU A 101 6.95 -3.41 22.90
N GLY A 102 8.22 -3.51 22.47
CA GLY A 102 9.13 -4.59 22.89
C GLY A 102 9.88 -4.35 24.19
N ASN A 103 9.75 -3.16 24.79
CA ASN A 103 10.51 -2.71 25.97
C ASN A 103 12.03 -2.96 25.82
N HIS A 104 12.57 -2.74 24.63
CA HIS A 104 13.96 -2.99 24.28
C HIS A 104 14.47 -1.95 23.28
N LYS A 105 15.71 -1.47 23.46
CA LYS A 105 16.31 -0.46 22.58
C LYS A 105 16.92 -1.10 21.33
N LEU A 106 16.63 -0.54 20.16
CA LEU A 106 17.26 -0.98 18.92
C LEU A 106 18.61 -0.30 18.72
N ASN A 107 19.59 -1.04 18.22
CA ASN A 107 20.90 -0.50 17.88
C ASN A 107 20.88 0.18 16.50
N VAL A 108 20.31 1.38 16.43
CA VAL A 108 20.25 2.21 15.22
C VAL A 108 20.60 3.66 15.54
N ALA A 109 21.04 4.42 14.52
CA ALA A 109 21.34 5.84 14.68
C ALA A 109 20.09 6.64 15.06
N GLU A 110 20.21 7.53 16.05
CA GLU A 110 19.07 8.35 16.52
C GLU A 110 18.52 9.28 15.44
N VAL A 111 19.39 9.84 14.60
CA VAL A 111 19.01 10.71 13.49
C VAL A 111 19.62 10.23 12.18
N THR A 112 18.88 10.39 11.10
CA THR A 112 19.27 9.96 9.75
C THR A 112 19.06 11.12 8.79
N GLN A 113 20.15 11.61 8.19
CA GLN A 113 20.14 12.78 7.30
C GLN A 113 20.21 12.40 5.82
N SER A 114 20.67 11.19 5.50
CA SER A 114 20.83 10.71 4.12
C SER A 114 19.91 9.54 3.82
N THR A 115 19.50 9.43 2.55
CA THR A 115 18.75 8.28 2.02
C THR A 115 19.39 6.94 2.37
N VAL A 116 20.72 6.86 2.31
CA VAL A 116 21.47 5.65 2.66
C VAL A 116 21.29 5.31 4.15
N SER A 117 21.43 6.30 5.03
CA SER A 117 21.26 6.09 6.47
C SER A 117 19.83 5.72 6.87
N GLN A 118 18.82 6.29 6.20
CA GLN A 118 17.40 5.94 6.39
C GLN A 118 17.15 4.47 6.00
N ARG A 119 17.66 4.04 4.84
CA ARG A 119 17.54 2.65 4.37
C ARG A 119 18.25 1.66 5.30
N GLN A 120 19.42 2.01 5.82
CA GLN A 120 20.11 1.20 6.83
C GLN A 120 19.32 1.11 8.14
N LYS A 121 18.74 2.21 8.62
CA LYS A 121 17.85 2.21 9.79
C LYS A 121 16.66 1.28 9.57
N LEU A 122 15.95 1.44 8.44
CA LEU A 122 14.85 0.56 8.07
C LEU A 122 15.26 -0.90 8.02
N GLN A 123 16.43 -1.21 7.44
CA GLN A 123 16.92 -2.59 7.39
C GLN A 123 17.03 -3.20 8.79
N THR A 124 17.64 -2.48 9.73
CA THR A 124 17.76 -2.96 11.11
C THR A 124 16.39 -3.10 11.79
N VAL A 125 15.52 -2.10 11.66
CA VAL A 125 14.17 -2.12 12.24
C VAL A 125 13.35 -3.29 11.69
N LEU A 126 13.32 -3.48 10.37
CA LEU A 126 12.57 -4.57 9.73
C LEU A 126 13.16 -5.94 10.05
N ASN A 127 14.49 -6.07 10.16
CA ASN A 127 15.11 -7.31 10.63
C ASN A 127 14.65 -7.68 12.05
N SER A 128 14.51 -6.69 12.95
CA SER A 128 13.98 -6.92 14.30
C SER A 128 12.52 -7.32 14.26
N VAL A 129 11.70 -6.68 13.42
CA VAL A 129 10.30 -7.08 13.20
C VAL A 129 10.21 -8.52 12.69
N ASP A 130 10.97 -8.87 11.67
CA ASP A 130 10.96 -10.20 11.09
C ASP A 130 11.35 -11.25 12.14
N GLN A 131 12.35 -10.96 12.97
CA GLN A 131 12.74 -11.84 14.09
C GLN A 131 11.62 -12.04 15.12
N LEU A 132 10.86 -10.98 15.45
CA LEU A 132 9.72 -11.05 16.36
C LEU A 132 8.56 -11.86 15.77
N LEU A 133 8.34 -11.76 14.45
CA LEU A 133 7.20 -12.34 13.76
C LEU A 133 7.43 -13.76 13.21
N LYS A 134 8.66 -14.29 13.31
CA LYS A 134 9.15 -15.57 12.73
C LYS A 134 8.23 -16.80 12.83
N TYR A 135 7.30 -16.85 13.78
CA TYR A 135 6.40 -17.99 13.97
C TYR A 135 5.04 -17.87 13.26
N ARG A 136 4.75 -16.74 12.60
CA ARG A 136 3.37 -16.43 12.12
C ARG A 136 3.20 -16.18 10.62
N GLN A 137 4.21 -16.35 9.76
CA GLN A 137 4.09 -15.89 8.35
C GLN A 137 4.54 -16.86 7.27
N GLU A 138 3.57 -17.25 6.45
CA GLU A 138 3.81 -17.47 5.02
C GLU A 138 3.59 -16.14 4.28
N LYS A 139 4.69 -15.57 3.75
CA LYS A 139 4.79 -14.39 2.85
C LYS A 139 4.81 -13.00 3.54
N ILE A 140 6.02 -12.57 3.92
CA ILE A 140 6.35 -11.19 4.31
C ILE A 140 5.93 -10.21 3.20
N LYS A 141 5.18 -9.15 3.54
CA LYS A 141 4.64 -8.13 2.61
C LYS A 141 5.24 -6.74 2.79
N TRP A 142 6.34 -6.63 3.52
CA TRP A 142 7.12 -5.40 3.68
C TRP A 142 8.59 -5.66 3.39
N ASN A 143 9.30 -4.63 2.96
CA ASN A 143 10.74 -4.59 2.88
C ASN A 143 11.19 -3.13 2.90
N VAL A 144 12.51 -2.90 2.94
CA VAL A 144 13.07 -1.54 2.98
C VAL A 144 12.57 -0.70 1.81
N ASP A 145 12.52 -1.26 0.59
CA ASP A 145 12.09 -0.52 -0.60
C ASP A 145 10.63 -0.10 -0.53
N LEU A 146 9.73 -0.98 -0.08
CA LEU A 146 8.31 -0.69 0.06
C LEU A 146 8.08 0.41 1.11
N ILE A 147 8.73 0.34 2.27
CA ILE A 147 8.55 1.35 3.32
C ILE A 147 9.19 2.68 2.91
N HIS A 148 10.43 2.65 2.41
CA HIS A 148 11.16 3.86 2.02
C HIS A 148 10.52 4.58 0.83
N SER A 149 9.92 3.83 -0.11
CA SER A 149 9.14 4.37 -1.23
C SER A 149 7.72 4.81 -0.87
N LYS A 150 7.38 4.84 0.42
CA LYS A 150 6.07 5.26 0.93
C LYS A 150 4.92 4.39 0.43
N CYS A 151 5.17 3.09 0.24
CA CYS A 151 4.15 2.16 -0.20
C CYS A 151 3.16 1.86 0.95
N LEU A 152 2.00 2.53 0.92
CA LEU A 152 0.94 2.35 1.91
C LEU A 152 0.57 0.87 2.12
N TRP A 153 0.53 0.07 1.05
CA TRP A 153 0.26 -1.36 1.12
C TRP A 153 1.22 -2.10 2.05
N GLY A 154 2.54 -1.90 1.88
CA GLY A 154 3.55 -2.53 2.74
C GLY A 154 3.52 -2.01 4.17
N ILE A 155 3.27 -0.71 4.35
CA ILE A 155 3.14 -0.07 5.66
C ILE A 155 1.94 -0.65 6.43
N LEU A 156 0.78 -0.79 5.79
CA LEU A 156 -0.42 -1.32 6.44
C LEU A 156 -0.25 -2.78 6.88
N HIS A 157 0.33 -3.64 6.02
CA HIS A 157 0.60 -5.03 6.41
C HIS A 157 1.55 -5.12 7.60
N LEU A 158 2.60 -4.29 7.61
CA LEU A 158 3.55 -4.22 8.72
C LEU A 158 2.84 -3.83 10.02
N LEU A 159 2.06 -2.75 10.00
CA LEU A 159 1.38 -2.25 11.20
C LEU A 159 0.32 -3.22 11.72
N VAL A 160 -0.49 -3.82 10.84
CA VAL A 160 -1.47 -4.84 11.24
C VAL A 160 -0.78 -6.06 11.85
N ALA A 161 0.36 -6.48 11.31
CA ALA A 161 1.13 -7.58 11.89
C ALA A 161 1.66 -7.23 13.30
N LEU A 162 2.10 -5.98 13.53
CA LEU A 162 2.54 -5.52 14.85
C LEU A 162 1.36 -5.45 15.85
N VAL A 163 0.22 -4.90 15.43
CA VAL A 163 -1.01 -4.85 16.25
C VAL A 163 -1.40 -6.25 16.73
N ASN A 164 -1.42 -7.22 15.81
CA ASN A 164 -1.76 -8.61 16.12
C ASN A 164 -0.67 -9.33 16.93
N HIS A 165 0.60 -8.94 16.78
CA HIS A 165 1.69 -9.58 17.51
C HIS A 165 1.69 -9.18 18.99
N PHE A 166 1.48 -7.90 19.26
CA PHE A 166 1.53 -7.32 20.60
C PHE A 166 0.16 -7.28 21.30
N ASP A 167 -0.86 -7.90 20.71
CA ASP A 167 -2.25 -7.87 21.21
C ASP A 167 -2.69 -6.44 21.55
N ALA A 168 -2.41 -5.51 20.65
CA ALA A 168 -2.63 -4.09 20.91
C ALA A 168 -4.12 -3.82 21.21
N PRO A 169 -4.43 -2.95 22.20
CA PRO A 169 -5.78 -2.71 22.68
C PRO A 169 -6.59 -1.80 21.74
N ILE A 170 -6.67 -2.16 20.45
CA ILE A 170 -7.35 -1.41 19.40
C ILE A 170 -8.29 -2.32 18.61
N GLN A 171 -9.31 -1.73 18.01
CA GLN A 171 -10.27 -2.46 17.18
C GLN A 171 -9.99 -2.17 15.71
N LEU A 172 -9.37 -3.12 15.02
CA LEU A 172 -9.19 -3.02 13.58
C LEU A 172 -10.54 -3.19 12.85
N PRO A 173 -10.83 -2.40 11.81
CA PRO A 173 -11.99 -2.63 10.95
C PRO A 173 -11.89 -4.00 10.25
N GLN A 174 -13.02 -4.69 10.12
CA GLN A 174 -13.08 -6.03 9.52
C GLN A 174 -13.21 -5.97 7.99
N ASP A 175 -12.67 -7.00 7.34
CA ASP A 175 -12.74 -7.23 5.89
C ASP A 175 -12.27 -6.01 5.11
N VAL A 176 -11.05 -5.55 5.42
CA VAL A 176 -10.38 -4.48 4.68
C VAL A 176 -9.55 -5.13 3.59
N SER A 177 -9.92 -4.85 2.34
CA SER A 177 -9.17 -5.28 1.16
C SER A 177 -8.83 -4.08 0.29
N VAL A 178 -7.70 -4.13 -0.40
CA VAL A 178 -7.27 -3.08 -1.32
C VAL A 178 -7.10 -3.63 -2.73
N ALA A 179 -7.49 -2.81 -3.71
CA ALA A 179 -7.13 -3.06 -5.10
C ALA A 179 -5.69 -2.60 -5.33
N LEU A 180 -4.89 -3.49 -5.91
CA LEU A 180 -3.50 -3.30 -6.29
C LEU A 180 -3.38 -3.44 -7.81
N LEU A 181 -2.33 -2.83 -8.37
CA LEU A 181 -1.88 -3.10 -9.72
C LEU A 181 -0.48 -3.70 -9.65
N VAL A 182 -0.32 -4.90 -10.21
CA VAL A 182 0.98 -5.52 -10.42
C VAL A 182 1.47 -5.05 -11.78
N LEU A 183 2.49 -4.23 -11.76
CA LEU A 183 3.12 -3.63 -12.91
C LEU A 183 4.33 -4.48 -13.30
N LYS A 184 4.34 -5.04 -14.52
CA LYS A 184 5.46 -5.85 -15.03
C LYS A 184 6.03 -5.27 -16.31
N LYS A 185 7.34 -5.09 -16.36
CA LYS A 185 8.03 -4.71 -17.59
C LYS A 185 8.45 -5.95 -18.37
N THR A 186 7.84 -6.13 -19.53
CA THR A 186 8.16 -7.21 -20.47
C THR A 186 8.92 -6.64 -21.67
N PRO A 187 9.58 -7.49 -22.49
CA PRO A 187 10.17 -7.04 -23.76
C PRO A 187 9.15 -6.40 -24.73
N ALA A 188 7.87 -6.75 -24.59
CA ALA A 188 6.76 -6.19 -25.38
C ALA A 188 6.24 -4.85 -24.84
N GLY A 189 6.74 -4.39 -23.69
CA GLY A 189 6.31 -3.17 -23.03
C GLY A 189 5.79 -3.40 -21.61
N MET A 190 5.13 -2.36 -21.08
CA MET A 190 4.61 -2.36 -19.72
C MET A 190 3.23 -3.02 -19.65
N THR A 191 3.06 -3.97 -18.74
CA THR A 191 1.78 -4.64 -18.48
C THR A 191 1.31 -4.35 -17.06
N SER A 192 -0.01 -4.29 -16.86
CA SER A 192 -0.62 -4.10 -15.56
C SER A 192 -1.68 -5.19 -15.32
N GLU A 193 -1.62 -5.80 -14.15
CA GLU A 193 -2.57 -6.83 -13.72
C GLU A 193 -3.27 -6.35 -12.42
N PRO A 194 -4.60 -6.22 -12.40
CA PRO A 194 -5.31 -5.90 -11.18
C PRO A 194 -5.26 -7.09 -10.21
N LYS A 195 -4.96 -6.81 -8.96
CA LYS A 195 -4.90 -7.80 -7.88
C LYS A 195 -5.64 -7.27 -6.67
N GLN A 196 -6.45 -8.12 -6.02
CA GLN A 196 -7.04 -7.79 -4.73
C GLN A 196 -6.20 -8.38 -3.61
N GLU A 197 -5.95 -7.61 -2.55
CA GLU A 197 -5.23 -8.08 -1.37
C GLU A 197 -6.03 -7.75 -0.11
N ILE A 198 -6.09 -8.71 0.82
CA ILE A 198 -6.73 -8.54 2.12
C ILE A 198 -5.69 -8.01 3.10
N ILE A 199 -5.96 -6.85 3.70
CA ILE A 199 -5.13 -6.24 4.75
C ILE A 199 -5.57 -6.74 6.12
N VAL A 200 -6.88 -6.73 6.39
CA VAL A 200 -7.48 -7.25 7.62
C VAL A 200 -8.58 -8.24 7.22
N GLY A 201 -8.37 -9.53 7.55
CA GLY A 201 -9.34 -10.59 7.28
C GLY A 201 -10.47 -10.64 8.31
N SER A 202 -11.53 -11.38 8.01
CA SER A 202 -12.62 -11.63 8.96
C SER A 202 -12.14 -12.53 10.11
N ASN A 203 -12.65 -12.25 11.33
CA ASN A 203 -12.31 -12.96 12.58
C ASN A 203 -12.51 -14.49 12.54
N LEU A 204 -13.20 -15.02 11.52
CA LEU A 204 -13.41 -16.46 11.34
C LEU A 204 -12.11 -17.22 11.01
N TYR A 205 -11.10 -16.58 10.44
CA TYR A 205 -9.79 -17.21 10.23
C TYR A 205 -8.88 -17.13 11.45
N VAL A 206 -9.05 -16.09 12.27
CA VAL A 206 -8.26 -15.89 13.49
C VAL A 206 -8.55 -17.00 14.50
N PHE A 207 -9.81 -17.47 14.60
CA PHE A 207 -10.17 -18.57 15.48
C PHE A 207 -9.54 -19.92 15.10
N PHE A 208 -9.33 -20.20 13.81
CA PHE A 208 -8.64 -21.41 13.38
C PHE A 208 -7.13 -21.35 13.65
N PHE A 209 -6.50 -20.18 13.53
CA PHE A 209 -5.09 -20.02 13.87
C PHE A 209 -4.83 -20.10 15.39
N PHE A 210 -5.74 -19.61 16.23
CA PHE A 210 -5.57 -19.70 17.70
C PHE A 210 -5.84 -21.09 18.28
N LEU A 211 -6.60 -21.95 17.61
CA LEU A 211 -6.91 -23.32 18.09
C LEU A 211 -5.86 -24.36 17.70
N SER A 212 -5.06 -24.12 16.65
CA SER A 212 -4.03 -25.08 16.24
C SER A 212 -2.76 -25.07 17.10
N ASP A 213 -2.51 -24.01 17.88
CA ASP A 213 -1.32 -23.90 18.77
C ASP A 213 -1.57 -24.36 20.22
N LYS A 214 -2.71 -25.01 20.51
CA LYS A 214 -3.00 -25.59 21.84
C LYS A 214 -3.21 -27.11 21.84
N ALA A 215 -2.69 -27.81 20.84
CA ALA A 215 -2.68 -29.27 20.82
C ALA A 215 -1.28 -29.81 20.51
N PHE A 216 -0.40 -29.83 21.52
CA PHE A 216 0.30 -31.02 22.03
C PHE A 216 1.23 -30.64 23.19
#